data_AF-A0A9X5PDL0-F1
#
_entry.id   AF-A0A9X5PDL0-F1
#
_cell.length_a   1.000
_cell.length_b   1.000
_cell.length_c   1.000
_cell.angle_alpha   90.00
_cell.angle_beta   90.00
_cell.angle_gamma   90.00
#
_symmetry.space_group_name_H-M   'P 1'
#
loop_
_entity.id
_entity.type
_entity.pdbx_description
1 polymer ?
#
loop_
_entity_poly.entity_id
_entity_poly.type
_entity_poly.pdbx_seq_one_letter_code
_entity_poly.pdbx_strand_id
1 'polypeptide(L)'
;MLLRKSLIPALSAALILGFATQPANAATRKHHETHYAQTKAKQSKLHPVCKKYLDRRAAWYKSKGNKAELKENVKARKAFRQLPNKEQRIQCQAAYEAFDDFDHGKFRR
;
A
#
# COMPACT_ATOMS: atom_id res chain seq x y z
N MET A 1 -32.31 23.33 -40.62
CA MET A 1 -30.93 23.17 -40.12
C MET A 1 -30.91 22.02 -39.12
N LEU A 2 -30.29 20.89 -39.50
CA LEU A 2 -30.20 19.67 -38.71
C LEU A 2 -29.08 19.82 -37.67
N LEU A 3 -29.45 19.95 -36.40
CA LEU A 3 -28.49 20.00 -35.29
C LEU A 3 -27.84 18.63 -35.10
N ARG A 4 -26.51 18.66 -35.08
CA ARG A 4 -25.60 17.53 -35.18
C ARG A 4 -25.80 16.55 -34.02
N LYS A 5 -26.05 15.28 -34.36
CA LYS A 5 -25.84 14.12 -33.46
C LYS A 5 -24.35 14.07 -33.11
N SER A 6 -23.98 14.42 -31.89
CA SER A 6 -22.68 14.05 -31.34
C SER A 6 -22.79 12.69 -30.66
N LEU A 7 -22.40 11.64 -31.39
CA LEU A 7 -22.13 10.33 -30.82
C LEU A 7 -20.86 10.45 -29.97
N ILE A 8 -21.02 10.51 -28.64
CA ILE A 8 -19.91 10.34 -27.71
C ILE A 8 -19.86 8.83 -27.40
N PRO A 9 -18.84 8.09 -27.86
CA PRO A 9 -18.65 6.73 -27.40
C PRO A 9 -18.17 6.76 -25.94
N ALA A 10 -19.03 6.29 -25.03
CA ALA A 10 -18.68 6.05 -23.65
C ALA A 10 -17.75 4.81 -23.58
N LEU A 11 -16.44 5.05 -23.67
CA LEU A 11 -15.41 4.06 -23.38
C LEU A 11 -15.27 3.92 -21.85
N SER A 12 -16.14 3.12 -21.25
CA SER A 12 -15.98 2.64 -19.88
C SER A 12 -14.91 1.54 -19.85
N ALA A 13 -13.65 1.93 -19.75
CA ALA A 13 -12.58 0.98 -19.40
C ALA A 13 -12.58 0.76 -17.88
N ALA A 14 -13.37 -0.20 -17.41
CA ALA A 14 -13.27 -0.71 -16.05
C ALA A 14 -11.99 -1.55 -15.94
N LEU A 15 -10.89 -0.94 -15.50
CA LEU A 15 -9.70 -1.67 -15.03
C LEU A 15 -10.00 -2.26 -13.65
N ILE A 16 -10.67 -3.41 -13.62
CA ILE A 16 -10.68 -4.27 -12.45
C ILE A 16 -9.33 -5.00 -12.44
N LEU A 17 -8.36 -4.44 -11.71
CA LEU A 17 -7.19 -5.20 -11.25
C LEU A 17 -7.65 -6.19 -10.19
N GLY A 18 -8.26 -7.27 -10.66
CA GLY A 18 -8.51 -8.46 -9.86
C GLY A 18 -7.19 -9.16 -9.60
N PHE A 19 -6.62 -8.99 -8.40
CA PHE A 19 -5.59 -9.88 -7.90
C PHE A 19 -6.24 -11.24 -7.58
N ALA A 20 -6.49 -12.03 -8.62
CA ALA A 20 -6.80 -13.43 -8.50
C ALA A 20 -5.48 -14.20 -8.31
N THR A 21 -4.96 -14.22 -7.09
CA THR A 21 -3.97 -15.22 -6.71
C THR A 21 -4.69 -16.52 -6.40
N GLN A 22 -4.75 -17.41 -7.38
CA GLN A 22 -5.00 -18.84 -7.16
C GLN A 22 -3.95 -19.37 -6.17
N PRO A 23 -4.32 -20.08 -5.09
CA PRO A 23 -3.40 -21.01 -4.47
C PRO A 23 -3.50 -22.32 -5.26
N ALA A 24 -2.54 -22.55 -6.15
CA ALA A 24 -2.24 -23.89 -6.62
C ALA A 24 -1.74 -24.68 -5.41
N ASN A 25 -2.63 -25.45 -4.78
CA ASN A 25 -2.32 -26.37 -3.70
C ASN A 25 -1.59 -27.59 -4.29
N ALA A 26 -0.33 -27.40 -4.66
CA ALA A 26 0.59 -28.49 -4.90
C ALA A 26 1.21 -28.86 -3.55
N ALA A 27 0.57 -29.80 -2.86
CA ALA A 27 1.19 -30.52 -1.76
C ALA A 27 2.43 -31.24 -2.29
N THR A 28 3.62 -30.90 -1.78
CA THR A 28 4.69 -31.87 -1.52
C THR A 28 5.84 -31.21 -0.76
N ARG A 29 6.05 -31.70 0.46
CA ARG A 29 7.32 -31.80 1.20
C ARG A 29 8.24 -30.57 1.16
N LYS A 30 8.44 -29.97 2.34
CA LYS A 30 9.61 -30.20 3.21
C LYS A 30 9.39 -29.37 4.49
N HIS A 31 8.88 -30.04 5.53
CA HIS A 31 9.16 -29.62 6.89
C HIS A 31 10.68 -29.59 7.04
N HIS A 32 11.24 -28.45 7.45
CA HIS A 32 12.53 -28.26 8.15
C HIS A 32 13.42 -27.12 7.64
N GLU A 33 12.88 -25.90 7.38
CA GLU A 33 13.73 -24.69 7.28
C GLU A 33 13.00 -23.32 7.45
N THR A 34 11.82 -23.28 8.08
CA THR A 34 11.08 -22.00 8.27
C THR A 34 10.98 -21.53 9.71
N HIS A 35 11.72 -22.14 10.64
CA HIS A 35 11.56 -21.84 12.07
C HIS A 35 12.58 -20.84 12.64
N TYR A 36 13.57 -20.41 11.85
CA TYR A 36 14.62 -19.48 12.32
C TYR A 36 14.42 -18.00 11.94
N ALA A 37 13.53 -17.70 10.99
CA ALA A 37 13.18 -16.31 10.64
C ALA A 37 12.06 -15.72 11.51
N GLN A 38 11.36 -16.57 12.27
CA GLN A 38 10.19 -16.20 13.08
C GLN A 38 10.52 -16.06 14.57
N THR A 39 11.77 -16.33 14.97
CA THR A 39 12.21 -16.17 16.35
C THR A 39 12.57 -14.71 16.59
N LYS A 40 11.61 -14.01 17.19
CA LYS A 40 11.76 -12.67 17.78
C LYS A 40 11.82 -11.53 16.75
N ALA A 41 10.71 -11.31 16.04
CA ALA A 41 10.28 -9.94 15.77
C ALA A 41 9.94 -9.24 17.11
N LYS A 42 10.95 -9.03 17.98
CA LYS A 42 10.93 -8.01 19.03
C LYS A 42 10.36 -6.78 18.35
N GLN A 43 9.19 -6.30 18.78
CA GLN A 43 8.43 -5.20 18.14
C GLN A 43 9.37 -4.26 17.40
N SER A 44 9.56 -4.50 16.09
CA SER A 44 10.71 -3.92 15.44
C SER A 44 10.42 -2.43 15.29
N LYS A 45 11.40 -1.60 15.64
CA LYS A 45 11.25 -0.15 15.51
C LYS A 45 10.94 0.15 14.04
N LEU A 46 9.88 0.93 13.83
CA LEU A 46 9.47 1.35 12.49
C LEU A 46 10.62 2.11 11.80
N HIS A 47 10.97 1.70 10.60
CA HIS A 47 12.03 2.34 9.82
C HIS A 47 11.70 3.84 9.57
N PRO A 48 12.69 4.75 9.62
CA PRO A 48 12.45 6.19 9.42
C PRO A 48 11.72 6.54 8.11
N VAL A 49 12.04 5.85 7.02
CA VAL A 49 11.35 6.02 5.71
C VAL A 49 9.87 5.66 5.83
N CYS A 50 9.54 4.52 6.47
CA CYS A 50 8.15 4.15 6.74
C CYS A 50 7.45 5.18 7.62
N LYS A 51 8.14 5.74 8.62
CA LYS A 51 7.58 6.79 9.45
C LYS A 51 7.21 8.01 8.59
N LYS A 52 8.13 8.49 7.75
CA LYS A 52 7.89 9.62 6.84
C LYS A 52 6.70 9.36 5.91
N TYR A 53 6.64 8.19 5.28
CA TYR A 53 5.54 7.78 4.42
C TYR A 53 4.19 7.78 5.14
N LEU A 54 4.10 7.08 6.27
CA LEU A 54 2.84 6.93 6.99
C LEU A 54 2.36 8.26 7.59
N ASP A 55 3.27 9.10 8.08
CA ASP A 55 2.95 10.43 8.60
C ASP A 55 2.44 11.35 7.47
N ARG A 56 3.09 11.32 6.30
CA ARG A 56 2.66 12.04 5.08
C ARG A 56 1.26 11.60 4.64
N ARG A 57 1.05 10.28 4.50
CA ARG A 57 -0.23 9.67 4.14
C ARG A 57 -1.32 10.06 5.14
N ALA A 58 -1.03 10.03 6.45
CA ALA A 58 -1.97 10.43 7.48
C ALA A 58 -2.32 11.93 7.42
N ALA A 59 -1.33 12.81 7.18
CA ALA A 59 -1.58 14.24 7.02
C ALA A 59 -2.50 14.53 5.82
N TRP A 60 -2.30 13.84 4.70
CA TRP A 60 -3.16 13.95 3.53
C TRP A 60 -4.60 13.53 3.83
N TYR A 61 -4.83 12.32 4.37
CA TYR A 61 -6.19 11.87 4.69
C TYR A 61 -6.86 12.69 5.79
N LYS A 62 -6.09 13.23 6.74
CA LYS A 62 -6.60 14.16 7.74
C LYS A 62 -7.12 15.45 7.08
N SER A 63 -6.40 15.97 6.09
CA SER A 63 -6.85 17.15 5.32
C SER A 63 -8.14 16.88 4.52
N LYS A 64 -8.39 15.62 4.15
CA LYS A 64 -9.60 15.18 3.46
C LYS A 64 -10.75 14.78 4.40
N GLY A 65 -10.52 14.77 5.72
CA GLY A 65 -11.51 14.30 6.69
C GLY A 65 -11.80 12.79 6.64
N ASN A 66 -10.98 12.00 5.95
CA ASN A 66 -11.24 10.58 5.76
C ASN A 66 -10.76 9.75 6.96
N LYS A 67 -11.66 9.53 7.92
CA LYS A 67 -11.38 8.76 9.15
C LYS A 67 -11.17 7.27 8.91
N ALA A 68 -11.76 6.69 7.86
CA ALA A 68 -11.59 5.28 7.53
C ALA A 68 -10.14 5.00 7.12
N GLU A 69 -9.61 5.81 6.20
CA GLU A 69 -8.23 5.69 5.73
C GLU A 69 -7.19 5.98 6.82
N LEU A 70 -7.52 6.85 7.78
CA LEU A 70 -6.68 7.03 8.97
C LEU A 70 -6.60 5.75 9.83
N LYS A 71 -7.69 5.00 9.96
CA LYS A 71 -7.66 3.70 10.66
C LYS A 71 -6.83 2.68 9.88
N GLU A 72 -6.97 2.65 8.55
CA GLU A 72 -6.14 1.79 7.70
C GLU A 72 -4.66 2.17 7.76
N ASN A 73 -4.32 3.47 7.87
CA ASN A 73 -2.95 3.91 8.08
C ASN A 73 -2.36 3.40 9.41
N VAL A 74 -3.16 3.39 10.49
CA VAL A 74 -2.75 2.80 11.77
C VAL A 74 -2.50 1.29 11.65
N LYS A 75 -3.35 0.57 10.91
CA LYS A 75 -3.14 -0.86 10.62
C LYS A 75 -1.87 -1.09 9.79
N ALA A 76 -1.66 -0.31 8.73
CA ALA A 76 -0.45 -0.36 7.92
C ALA A 76 0.80 -0.12 8.77
N ARG A 77 0.77 0.87 9.67
CA ARG A 77 1.87 1.12 10.62
C ARG A 77 2.20 -0.08 11.49
N LYS A 78 1.19 -0.83 11.96
CA LYS A 78 1.39 -2.06 12.73
C LYS A 78 1.97 -3.17 11.85
N ALA A 79 1.46 -3.35 10.63
CA ALA A 79 1.95 -4.34 9.68
C ALA A 79 3.44 -4.10 9.33
N PHE A 80 3.83 -2.86 9.03
CA PHE A 80 5.24 -2.55 8.73
C PHE A 80 6.17 -2.85 9.91
N ARG A 81 5.75 -2.66 11.16
CA ARG A 81 6.56 -3.03 12.34
C ARG A 81 6.79 -4.54 12.50
N GLN A 82 5.98 -5.36 11.86
CA GLN A 82 6.16 -6.82 11.85
C GLN A 82 7.17 -7.28 10.79
N LEU A 83 7.46 -6.44 9.79
CA LEU A 83 8.42 -6.76 8.75
C LEU A 83 9.87 -6.52 9.21
N PRO A 84 10.86 -7.26 8.65
CA PRO A 84 12.27 -6.96 8.84
C PRO A 84 12.63 -5.53 8.40
N ASN A 85 13.60 -4.92 9.08
CA ASN A 85 13.96 -3.50 8.86
C ASN A 85 14.37 -3.19 7.40
N LYS A 86 15.05 -4.11 6.71
CA LYS A 86 15.40 -3.98 5.28
C LYS A 86 14.15 -3.96 4.39
N GLU A 87 13.20 -4.85 4.66
CA GLU A 87 11.94 -4.96 3.92
C GLU A 87 11.06 -3.72 4.12
N GLN A 88 10.99 -3.23 5.36
CA GLN A 88 10.33 -1.96 5.68
C GLN A 88 10.87 -0.83 4.79
N ARG A 89 12.19 -0.70 4.65
CA ARG A 89 12.80 0.36 3.83
C ARG A 89 12.35 0.25 2.36
N ILE A 90 12.43 -0.94 1.77
CA ILE A 90 12.11 -1.16 0.35
C ILE A 90 10.65 -0.82 0.09
N GLN A 91 9.73 -1.43 0.84
CA GLN A 91 8.30 -1.24 0.60
C GLN A 91 7.84 0.18 0.87
N CYS A 92 8.31 0.79 1.96
CA CYS A 92 7.92 2.16 2.28
C CYS A 92 8.55 3.21 1.37
N GLN A 93 9.74 2.96 0.82
CA GLN A 93 10.33 3.86 -0.17
C GLN A 93 9.51 3.86 -1.46
N ALA A 94 9.21 2.66 -1.98
CA ALA A 94 8.35 2.51 -3.16
C ALA A 94 6.97 3.14 -2.93
N ALA A 95 6.36 2.90 -1.76
CA ALA A 95 5.08 3.50 -1.42
C ALA A 95 5.16 5.03 -1.22
N TYR A 96 6.28 5.56 -0.72
CA TYR A 96 6.49 7.00 -0.59
C TYR A 96 6.54 7.69 -1.95
N GLU A 97 7.28 7.10 -2.89
CA GLU A 97 7.41 7.60 -4.26
C GLU A 97 6.07 7.51 -5.00
N ALA A 98 5.38 6.37 -4.94
CA ALA A 98 4.06 6.21 -5.55
C ALA A 98 3.00 7.16 -4.96
N PHE A 99 3.12 7.53 -3.68
CA PHE A 99 2.17 8.45 -3.04
C PHE A 99 2.36 9.91 -3.45
N ASP A 100 3.49 10.25 -4.06
CA ASP A 100 3.77 11.61 -4.56
C ASP A 100 2.76 12.01 -5.64
N ASP A 101 2.34 11.05 -6.47
CA ASP A 101 1.32 11.24 -7.49
C ASP A 101 -0.07 11.52 -6.88
N PHE A 102 -0.37 10.91 -5.71
CA PHE A 102 -1.68 11.05 -5.07
C PHE A 102 -1.83 12.35 -4.28
N ASP A 103 -0.75 12.82 -3.64
CA ASP A 103 -0.78 14.04 -2.84
C ASP A 103 -0.21 15.27 -3.56
N HIS A 104 0.20 15.10 -4.82
CA HIS A 104 0.83 16.10 -5.68
C HIS A 104 2.03 16.78 -5.02
N GLY A 105 2.81 16.06 -4.22
CA GLY A 105 3.95 16.65 -3.51
C GLY A 105 3.59 17.53 -2.30
N LYS A 106 2.30 17.79 -2.04
CA LYS A 106 1.86 18.82 -1.08
C LYS A 106 2.30 18.56 0.36
N PHE A 107 2.49 17.31 0.74
CA PHE A 107 2.86 16.91 2.10
C PHE A 107 4.30 16.40 2.22
N ARG A 108 5.13 16.63 1.18
CA ARG A 108 6.56 16.32 1.19
C ARG A 108 7.24 17.29 2.18
N ARG A 109 7.77 16.75 3.29
CA ARG A 109 8.50 17.48 4.35
C ARG A 109 9.84 16.82 4.63
#